data_AF-A0A3L7ZDU8-F1
#
_entry.id   AF-A0A3L7ZDU8-F1
#
_cell.length_a   1.000
_cell.length_b   1.000
_cell.length_c   1.000
_cell.angle_alpha   90.00
_cell.angle_beta   90.00
_cell.angle_gamma   90.00
#
_symmetry.space_group_name_H-M   'P 1'
#
loop_
_entity.id
_entity.type
_entity.pdbx_description
1 polymer ?
#
loop_
_entity_poly.entity_id
_entity_poly.type
_entity_poly.pdbx_seq_one_letter_code
_entity_poly.pdbx_strand_id
1 'polypeptide(L)'
;MATVTIPWGQGGGDITVALPETGDGVATLSTGTVNEGVDRSRTVTFRTVRGGNVEVIRTVRQEGRREYLRNASGDLLRDSNNVELKALK
;
A
#
# COMPACT_ATOMS: atom_id res chain seq x y z
N MET A 1 -10.05 5.46 19.07
CA MET A 1 -9.89 4.33 18.13
C MET A 1 -8.62 3.57 18.49
N ALA A 2 -8.63 2.25 18.42
CA ALA A 2 -7.41 1.45 18.59
C ALA A 2 -6.67 1.35 17.25
N THR A 3 -5.33 1.41 17.28
CA THR A 3 -4.51 1.27 16.08
C THR A 3 -3.44 0.21 16.30
N VAL A 4 -3.21 -0.59 15.25
CA VAL A 4 -2.10 -1.55 15.18
C VAL A 4 -1.25 -1.18 13.98
N THR A 5 0.06 -1.06 14.18
CA THR A 5 1.02 -0.83 13.11
C THR A 5 1.74 -2.12 12.77
N ILE A 6 1.88 -2.38 11.48
CA ILE A 6 2.58 -3.54 10.95
C ILE A 6 3.67 -3.01 10.02
N PRO A 7 4.95 -3.22 10.33
CA PRO A 7 6.03 -2.70 9.49
C PRO A 7 5.99 -3.32 8.11
N TRP A 8 6.48 -2.62 7.09
CA TRP A 8 6.73 -3.25 5.81
C TRP A 8 7.90 -4.23 5.89
N GLY A 9 7.91 -5.25 5.02
CA GLY A 9 9.05 -6.18 4.91
C GLY A 9 10.25 -5.57 4.17
N GLN A 10 10.01 -4.51 3.38
CA GLN A 10 11.01 -3.80 2.60
C GLN A 10 10.68 -2.30 2.55
N GLY A 11 11.71 -1.46 2.60
CA GLY A 11 11.58 -0.01 2.71
C GLY A 11 11.11 0.43 4.09
N GLY A 12 10.93 1.73 4.27
CA GLY A 12 10.48 2.32 5.54
C GLY A 12 8.96 2.41 5.69
N GLY A 13 8.49 2.56 6.93
CA GLY A 13 7.10 2.83 7.29
C GLY A 13 6.26 1.58 7.58
N ASP A 14 4.97 1.82 7.78
CA ASP A 14 4.03 0.82 8.29
C ASP A 14 2.72 0.77 7.49
N ILE A 15 2.02 -0.35 7.66
CA ILE A 15 0.60 -0.50 7.41
C ILE A 15 -0.12 -0.22 8.73
N THR A 16 -1.07 0.71 8.72
CA THR A 16 -1.90 1.01 9.88
C THR A 16 -3.24 0.29 9.74
N VAL A 17 -3.60 -0.46 10.77
CA VAL A 17 -4.93 -1.03 10.94
C VAL A 17 -5.64 -0.21 12.00
N ALA A 18 -6.71 0.47 11.62
CA ALA A 18 -7.59 1.18 12.54
C ALA A 18 -8.81 0.31 12.86
N LEU A 19 -9.09 0.17 14.16
CA LEU A 19 -10.23 -0.57 14.69
C LEU A 19 -11.08 0.35 15.59
N PRO A 20 -12.40 0.14 15.65
CA PRO A 20 -13.24 0.71 16.70
C PRO A 20 -12.69 0.36 18.09
N GLU A 21 -12.88 1.23 19.08
CA GLU A 21 -12.35 1.00 20.44
C GLU A 21 -12.93 -0.24 21.11
N THR A 22 -14.15 -0.59 20.74
CA THR A 22 -14.83 -1.81 21.18
C THR A 22 -14.24 -3.09 20.55
N GLY A 23 -13.35 -2.97 19.56
CA GLY A 23 -12.84 -4.10 18.76
C GLY A 23 -13.82 -4.64 17.72
N ASP A 24 -15.12 -4.44 17.95
CA ASP A 24 -16.19 -4.82 17.02
C ASP A 24 -16.44 -3.76 15.95
N GLY A 25 -16.35 -4.16 14.68
CA GLY A 25 -16.74 -3.34 13.54
C GLY A 25 -15.80 -3.46 12.35
N VAL A 26 -15.84 -2.45 11.47
CA VAL A 26 -15.03 -2.44 10.24
C VAL A 26 -13.60 -2.06 10.57
N ALA A 27 -12.65 -2.92 10.21
CA ALA A 27 -11.23 -2.60 10.22
C ALA A 27 -10.88 -1.82 8.94
N THR A 28 -10.17 -0.71 9.10
CA THR A 28 -9.66 0.09 7.97
C THR A 28 -8.16 -0.07 7.86
N LEU A 29 -7.69 -0.38 6.66
CA LEU A 29 -6.28 -0.48 6.31
C LEU A 29 -5.83 0.81 5.63
N SER A 30 -4.73 1.38 6.09
CA SER A 30 -4.05 2.50 5.43
C SER A 30 -2.54 2.30 5.44
N THR A 31 -1.84 3.05 4.61
CA THR A 31 -0.38 2.97 4.47
C THR A 31 0.21 4.37 4.54
N GLY A 32 1.40 4.49 5.14
CA GLY A 32 2.16 5.73 5.13
C GLY A 32 2.74 6.09 3.77
N THR A 33 3.68 7.05 3.79
CA THR A 33 4.35 7.59 2.60
C THR A 33 4.99 6.49 1.74
N VAL A 34 4.78 6.62 0.43
CA VAL A 34 5.37 5.74 -0.58
C VAL A 34 6.89 5.93 -0.63
N ASN A 35 7.63 4.82 -0.69
CA ASN A 35 9.09 4.83 -0.81
C ASN A 35 9.51 5.00 -2.29
N GLU A 36 10.67 5.61 -2.53
CA GLU A 36 11.23 5.74 -3.89
C GLU A 36 11.62 4.36 -4.44
N GLY A 37 11.13 4.03 -5.62
CA GLY A 37 11.44 2.80 -6.36
C GLY A 37 11.18 1.45 -5.69
N VAL A 38 10.53 1.43 -4.52
CA VAL A 38 10.20 0.19 -3.80
C VAL A 38 8.73 -0.16 -4.02
N ASP A 39 8.47 -1.09 -4.94
CA ASP A 39 7.20 -1.81 -4.99
C ASP A 39 7.19 -2.87 -3.90
N ARG A 40 6.09 -2.93 -3.15
CA ARG A 40 5.98 -3.86 -2.03
C ARG A 40 4.57 -4.37 -1.84
N SER A 41 4.49 -5.55 -1.27
CA SER A 41 3.22 -6.12 -0.82
C SER A 41 3.41 -6.85 0.51
N ARG A 42 2.37 -6.86 1.33
CA ARG A 42 2.36 -7.61 2.59
C ARG A 42 0.97 -8.14 2.85
N THR A 43 0.92 -9.40 3.26
CA THR A 43 -0.32 -10.05 3.69
C THR A 43 -0.55 -9.75 5.17
N VAL A 44 -1.74 -9.25 5.48
CA VAL A 44 -2.24 -9.00 6.82
C VAL A 44 -3.38 -9.97 7.09
N THR A 45 -3.27 -10.70 8.20
CA THR A 45 -4.28 -11.64 8.65
C THR A 45 -4.96 -11.08 9.89
N PHE A 46 -6.29 -11.12 9.90
CA PHE A 46 -7.13 -10.71 11.01
C PHE A 46 -7.85 -11.94 11.56
N ARG A 47 -7.92 -12.06 12.89
CA ARG A 47 -8.91 -12.93 13.51
C ARG A 47 -10.17 -12.12 13.78
N THR A 48 -11.30 -12.67 13.37
CA THR A 48 -12.62 -12.07 13.58
C THR A 48 -13.45 -13.02 14.42
N VAL A 49 -14.33 -12.45 15.26
CA VAL A 49 -15.28 -13.22 16.09
C VAL A 49 -16.67 -13.31 15.43
N ARG A 50 -16.90 -12.56 14.35
CA ARG A 50 -18.18 -12.56 13.62
C ARG A 50 -18.32 -13.88 12.85
N GLY A 51 -19.19 -14.75 13.35
CA GLY A 51 -19.47 -16.08 12.75
C GLY A 51 -18.58 -17.21 13.27
N GLY A 52 -17.85 -17.00 14.37
CA GLY A 52 -16.87 -17.96 14.93
C GLY A 52 -15.44 -17.40 14.88
N ASN A 53 -14.45 -18.21 15.29
CA ASN A 53 -13.02 -17.88 15.17
C ASN A 53 -12.56 -17.99 13.70
N VAL A 54 -12.91 -16.99 12.88
CA VAL A 54 -12.62 -16.97 11.45
C VAL A 54 -11.45 -16.04 11.17
N GLU A 55 -10.52 -16.49 10.32
CA GLU A 55 -9.42 -15.67 9.82
C GLU A 55 -9.76 -15.00 8.49
N VAL A 56 -9.53 -13.69 8.41
CA VAL A 56 -9.66 -12.90 7.20
C VAL A 56 -8.27 -12.50 6.74
N ILE A 57 -7.95 -12.77 5.48
CA ILE A 57 -6.64 -12.47 4.89
C ILE A 57 -6.81 -11.34 3.87
N ARG A 58 -5.91 -10.34 3.91
CA ARG A 58 -5.85 -9.25 2.94
C ARG A 58 -4.40 -9.00 2.53
N THR A 59 -4.17 -8.80 1.24
CA THR A 59 -2.86 -8.35 0.73
C THR A 59 -2.91 -6.86 0.47
N VAL A 60 -2.04 -6.11 1.14
CA VAL A 60 -1.83 -4.68 0.89
C VAL A 60 -0.69 -4.56 -0.12
N ARG A 61 -0.88 -3.76 -1.16
CA ARG A 61 0.13 -3.47 -2.18
C ARG A 61 0.38 -1.96 -2.22
N GLN A 62 1.64 -1.57 -2.37
CA GLN A 62 2.03 -0.20 -2.56
C GLN A 62 3.09 -0.14 -3.67
N GLU A 63 2.78 0.60 -4.73
CA GLU A 63 3.75 0.91 -5.77
C GLU A 63 4.71 1.97 -5.28
N GLY A 64 5.99 1.81 -5.57
CA GLY A 64 7.03 2.79 -5.28
C GLY A 64 6.85 4.07 -6.10
N ARG A 65 7.39 5.18 -5.56
CA ARG A 65 7.38 6.47 -6.24
C ARG A 65 8.24 6.38 -7.49
N ARG A 66 7.70 6.88 -8.60
CA ARG A 66 8.36 6.96 -9.90
C ARG A 66 8.20 8.36 -10.47
N GLU A 67 9.14 8.78 -11.29
CA GLU A 67 9.10 10.06 -11.99
C GLU A 67 8.74 9.85 -13.46
N TYR A 68 7.87 10.70 -13.99
CA TYR A 68 7.54 10.69 -15.41
C TYR A 68 8.71 11.19 -16.24
N LEU A 69 9.07 10.43 -17.27
CA LEU A 69 10.07 10.88 -18.21
C LEU A 69 9.46 11.87 -19.20
N ARG A 70 10.21 12.93 -19.51
CA ARG A 70 9.79 14.01 -20.40
C ARG A 70 10.82 14.26 -21.48
N ASN A 71 10.37 14.68 -22.66
CA ASN A 71 11.26 15.17 -23.72
C ASN A 71 11.81 16.57 -23.36
N ALA A 72 12.71 17.10 -24.20
CA ALA A 72 13.28 18.44 -24.01
C ALA A 72 12.25 19.58 -24.06
N SER A 73 11.08 19.34 -24.65
CA SER A 73 9.94 20.28 -24.72
C SER A 73 9.00 20.17 -23.50
N GLY A 74 9.23 19.19 -22.61
CA GLY A 74 8.44 18.96 -21.39
C GLY A 74 7.27 17.96 -21.56
N ASP A 75 7.05 17.41 -22.74
CA ASP A 75 5.97 16.44 -22.99
C ASP A 75 6.31 15.08 -22.39
N LEU A 76 5.28 14.36 -21.91
CA LEU A 76 5.43 13.00 -21.39
C LEU A 76 5.91 12.04 -22.49
N LEU A 77 6.98 11.32 -22.21
CA LEU A 77 7.42 10.21 -23.06
C LEU A 77 6.47 9.03 -22.89
N ARG A 78 6.16 8.36 -24.01
CA ARG A 78 5.33 7.15 -24.06
C ARG A 78 6.03 6.07 -24.89
N ASP A 79 5.73 4.82 -24.61
CA ASP A 79 6.18 3.69 -25.42
C ASP A 79 5.34 3.52 -26.72
N SER A 80 5.67 2.51 -27.53
CA SER A 80 4.92 2.21 -28.76
C SER A 80 3.47 1.75 -28.53
N ASN A 81 3.09 1.43 -27.28
CA ASN A 81 1.73 1.08 -26.88
C ASN A 81 1.00 2.26 -26.22
N ASN A 82 1.54 3.47 -26.32
CA ASN A 82 1.01 4.71 -25.73
C ASN A 82 0.97 4.71 -24.19
N VAL A 83 1.84 3.92 -23.54
CA VAL A 83 1.98 3.87 -22.09
C VAL A 83 3.03 4.88 -21.63
N GLU A 84 2.70 5.67 -20.61
CA GLU A 84 3.59 6.69 -20.04
C GLU A 84 4.85 6.08 -19.43
N LEU A 85 6.01 6.57 -19.86
CA LEU A 85 7.29 6.12 -19.35
C LEU A 85 7.58 6.76 -18.00
N LYS A 86 7.93 5.90 -17.05
CA LYS A 86 8.29 6.29 -15.68
C LYS A 86 9.63 5.67 -15.33
N ALA A 87 10.53 6.46 -14.77
CA ALA A 87 11.78 5.96 -14.23
C ALA A 87 11.69 5.81 -12.71
N LEU A 88 12.47 4.87 -12.19
CA LEU A 88 12.83 4.88 -10.79
C LEU A 88 13.59 6.18 -10.52
N LYS A 89 13.19 6.88 -9.47
CA LYS A 89 13.95 8.01 -8.96
C LYS A 89 15.05 7.49 -8.04
#